data_AF-A0A7C2IAG7-F1
#
_entry.id   AF-A0A7C2IAG7-F1
#
_cell.length_a   1.000
_cell.length_b   1.000
_cell.length_c   1.000
_cell.angle_alpha   90.00
_cell.angle_beta   90.00
_cell.angle_gamma   90.00
#
_symmetry.space_group_name_H-M   'P 1'
#
loop_
_entity.id
_entity.type
_entity.pdbx_description
1 polymer ?
#
loop_
_entity_poly.entity_id
_entity_poly.type
_entity_poly.pdbx_seq_one_letter_code
_entity_poly.pdbx_strand_id
1 'polypeptide(L)'
;MMRVIPAIIVVASMALTACNGKNANSPSNSNTNDNANRPLVFTPPAPIKPQSPPDPNFVACNPYFPLVPGSLKKFSLVWPTGLVADATVVVDAAQENGRKVFVETMQIVDKAGGVNKAEKTVRKYVCDAERVQIIDEITENRIDGKENTVEFKFRDVAIAMLDPTSLKRKGSTWTYSFYQLFKSPGQLPAAPEEPVIISFESLGEEEVTVPAGKFKAAKVVRRVGQNQVFDYFVPGLGLVKRQSAEGTLWELKEYSGVTPAE
;
A
#
# COMPACT_ATOMS: atom_id res chain seq x y z
N MET A 1 33.80 -0.46 -18.54
CA MET A 1 32.59 0.38 -18.39
C MET A 1 31.42 -0.52 -18.04
N MET A 2 31.06 -0.58 -16.76
CA MET A 2 30.08 -1.55 -16.23
C MET A 2 28.75 -0.81 -16.01
N ARG A 3 27.74 -1.16 -16.79
CA ARG A 3 26.38 -0.60 -16.72
C ARG A 3 25.71 -1.08 -15.42
N VAL A 4 25.41 -0.14 -14.53
CA VAL A 4 24.55 -0.38 -13.36
C VAL A 4 23.11 -0.21 -13.83
N ILE A 5 22.35 -1.30 -13.86
CA ILE A 5 20.91 -1.30 -14.15
C ILE A 5 20.19 -0.98 -12.83
N PRO A 6 19.46 0.13 -12.70
CA PRO A 6 18.67 0.38 -11.50
C PRO A 6 17.37 -0.44 -11.60
N ALA A 7 17.29 -1.52 -10.83
CA ALA A 7 16.04 -2.22 -10.53
C ALA A 7 15.17 -1.30 -9.66
N ILE A 8 14.32 -0.49 -10.30
CA ILE A 8 13.35 0.38 -9.62
C ILE A 8 12.04 -0.38 -9.52
N ILE A 9 11.76 -0.83 -8.30
CA ILE A 9 10.56 -1.58 -7.94
C ILE A 9 9.45 -0.58 -7.66
N VAL A 10 8.40 -0.60 -8.48
CA VAL A 10 7.11 0.02 -8.14
C VAL A 10 6.00 -0.85 -8.72
N VAL A 11 5.27 -1.59 -7.88
CA VAL A 11 3.89 -1.28 -7.41
C VAL A 11 3.59 -2.19 -6.23
N ALA A 12 4.20 -1.84 -5.11
CA ALA A 12 3.85 -2.19 -3.74
C ALA A 12 5.02 -1.65 -2.91
N SER A 13 4.81 -0.72 -1.97
CA SER A 13 5.77 -0.50 -0.89
C SER A 13 5.89 -1.70 0.07
N MET A 14 5.50 -2.91 -0.38
CA MET A 14 5.62 -4.18 0.33
C MET A 14 6.25 -5.23 -0.55
N ALA A 15 7.43 -4.94 -1.08
CA ALA A 15 8.43 -5.94 -1.41
C ALA A 15 9.73 -5.18 -1.66
N LEU A 16 10.79 -5.59 -0.97
CA LEU A 16 12.20 -5.23 -1.19
C LEU A 16 12.78 -4.17 -0.24
N THR A 17 13.08 -4.64 0.96
CA THR A 17 14.38 -4.35 1.62
C THR A 17 14.92 -5.64 2.21
N ALA A 18 15.48 -6.48 1.34
CA ALA A 18 16.41 -7.54 1.72
C ALA A 18 17.78 -7.18 1.13
N CYS A 19 18.70 -6.85 2.04
CA CYS A 19 20.16 -6.92 1.96
C CYS A 19 20.84 -6.81 0.59
N ASN A 20 21.56 -5.71 0.37
CA ASN A 20 22.84 -5.80 -0.34
C ASN A 20 23.88 -4.94 0.38
N GLY A 21 24.57 -5.57 1.34
CA GLY A 21 25.76 -5.03 1.95
C GLY A 21 26.88 -4.97 0.92
N LYS A 22 27.34 -3.77 0.61
CA LYS A 22 28.72 -3.54 0.17
C LYS A 22 29.36 -2.54 1.11
N ASN A 23 30.30 -3.08 1.88
CA ASN A 23 31.28 -2.36 2.69
C ASN A 23 31.87 -1.19 1.90
N ALA A 24 31.62 0.02 2.36
CA ALA A 24 32.43 1.18 2.05
C ALA A 24 33.10 1.62 3.35
N ASN A 25 34.35 1.18 3.54
CA ASN A 25 35.25 1.76 4.52
C ASN A 25 35.43 3.24 4.19
N SER A 26 34.90 4.13 5.03
CA SER A 26 35.37 5.51 5.14
C SER A 26 35.94 5.69 6.55
N PRO A 27 37.23 6.02 6.70
CA PRO A 27 37.80 6.29 8.01
C PRO A 27 37.42 7.73 8.38
N SER A 28 36.36 7.89 9.19
CA SER A 28 36.14 9.13 9.93
C SER A 28 36.36 8.84 11.40
N ASN A 29 37.61 9.02 11.80
CA ASN A 29 38.02 8.99 13.19
C ASN A 29 37.58 10.31 13.84
N SER A 30 36.43 10.33 14.48
CA SER A 30 36.05 11.37 15.44
C SER A 30 35.72 10.70 16.77
N ASN A 31 36.73 10.57 17.62
CA ASN A 31 36.56 10.20 19.02
C ASN A 31 35.82 11.32 19.74
N THR A 32 34.50 11.18 19.89
CA THR A 32 33.73 11.81 20.96
C THR A 32 33.27 10.69 21.88
N ASN A 33 33.91 10.61 23.05
CA ASN A 33 33.57 9.71 24.14
C ASN A 33 32.31 10.24 24.84
N ASP A 34 31.19 10.27 24.11
CA ASP A 34 29.88 10.52 24.71
C ASP A 34 29.26 9.19 25.11
N ASN A 35 28.99 9.09 26.40
CA ASN A 35 28.55 7.91 27.13
C ASN A 35 27.27 7.29 26.50
N ALA A 36 27.45 6.27 25.66
CA ALA A 36 26.43 5.68 24.77
C ALA A 36 25.45 4.70 25.46
N ASN A 37 25.07 4.98 26.71
CA ASN A 37 24.11 4.16 27.48
C ASN A 37 22.76 4.87 27.68
N ARG A 38 22.38 5.80 26.80
CA ARG A 38 20.99 6.27 26.76
C ARG A 38 20.19 5.28 25.92
N PRO A 39 19.25 4.51 26.51
CA PRO A 39 18.32 3.74 25.70
C PRO A 39 17.63 4.72 24.75
N LEU A 40 17.61 4.38 23.46
CA LEU A 40 16.82 5.14 22.48
C LEU A 40 15.38 5.10 22.98
N VAL A 41 14.90 6.21 23.54
CA VAL A 41 13.51 6.35 23.97
C VAL A 41 12.70 6.49 22.69
N PHE A 42 12.20 5.36 22.21
CA PHE A 42 11.37 5.33 21.03
C PHE A 42 9.90 5.37 21.44
N THR A 43 9.19 6.39 20.96
CA THR A 43 7.74 6.49 21.15
C THR A 43 7.08 5.98 19.87
N PRO A 44 6.26 4.93 19.94
CA PRO A 44 5.50 4.44 18.80
C PRO A 44 4.67 5.56 18.18
N PRO A 45 4.53 5.60 16.84
CA PRO A 45 3.68 6.60 16.19
C PRO A 45 2.24 6.44 16.68
N ALA A 46 1.55 7.56 16.87
CA ALA A 46 0.15 7.55 17.29
C ALA A 46 -0.72 6.81 16.25
N PRO A 47 -1.67 5.95 16.67
CA PRO A 47 -2.57 5.27 15.75
C PRO A 47 -3.40 6.27 14.94
N ILE A 48 -3.44 6.08 13.62
CA ILE A 48 -4.35 6.85 12.76
C ILE A 48 -5.82 6.49 13.04
N LYS A 49 -6.72 7.45 12.85
CA LYS A 49 -8.16 7.31 13.03
C LYS A 49 -8.91 8.08 11.95
N PRO A 50 -10.13 7.66 11.58
CA PRO A 50 -10.98 8.45 10.68
C PRO A 50 -11.26 9.83 11.25
N GLN A 51 -11.30 10.84 10.38
CA GLN A 51 -11.58 12.22 10.76
C GLN A 51 -13.08 12.48 10.93
N SER A 52 -13.93 11.61 10.37
CA SER A 52 -15.38 11.70 10.41
C SER A 52 -16.00 10.32 10.59
N PRO A 53 -17.22 10.22 11.16
CA PRO A 53 -17.93 8.96 11.22
C PRO A 53 -18.29 8.45 9.82
N PRO A 54 -18.45 7.13 9.63
CA PRO A 54 -18.92 6.56 8.38
C PRO A 54 -20.28 7.12 7.95
N ASP A 55 -20.43 7.48 6.68
CA ASP A 55 -21.73 7.83 6.10
C ASP A 55 -22.51 6.54 5.76
N PRO A 56 -23.61 6.23 6.46
CA PRO A 56 -24.37 5.00 6.23
C PRO A 56 -25.08 4.97 4.88
N ASN A 57 -25.25 6.12 4.21
CA ASN A 57 -25.90 6.22 2.90
C ASN A 57 -24.88 6.34 1.76
N PHE A 58 -23.59 6.16 2.06
CA PHE A 58 -22.55 6.28 1.06
C PHE A 58 -22.69 5.19 -0.01
N VAL A 59 -22.80 5.62 -1.27
CA VAL A 59 -22.79 4.73 -2.42
C VAL A 59 -21.38 4.65 -2.99
N ALA A 60 -20.77 3.48 -2.86
CA ALA A 60 -19.47 3.20 -3.45
C ALA A 60 -19.53 3.24 -4.98
N CYS A 61 -18.54 3.88 -5.61
CA CYS A 61 -18.39 3.83 -7.06
C CYS A 61 -17.91 2.45 -7.53
N ASN A 62 -17.17 1.73 -6.69
CA ASN A 62 -16.73 0.36 -6.96
C ASN A 62 -16.99 -0.54 -5.75
N PRO A 63 -17.79 -1.62 -5.88
CA PRO A 63 -18.11 -2.48 -4.75
C PRO A 63 -16.88 -3.21 -4.18
N TYR A 64 -15.87 -3.53 -4.99
CA TYR A 64 -14.65 -4.20 -4.52
C TYR A 64 -13.57 -3.22 -4.04
N PHE A 65 -13.83 -1.92 -4.15
CA PHE A 65 -12.95 -0.86 -3.64
C PHE A 65 -13.78 0.31 -3.10
N PRO A 66 -14.51 0.09 -2.00
CA PRO A 66 -15.67 0.91 -1.67
C PRO A 66 -15.34 2.34 -1.23
N LEU A 67 -14.13 2.62 -0.73
CA LEU A 67 -13.68 3.97 -0.35
C LEU A 67 -14.67 4.75 0.54
N VAL A 68 -15.34 4.06 1.47
CA VAL A 68 -16.31 4.69 2.38
C VAL A 68 -15.59 5.68 3.30
N PRO A 69 -15.87 6.99 3.23
CA PRO A 69 -15.31 7.97 4.15
C PRO A 69 -15.71 7.62 5.59
N GLY A 70 -14.78 7.77 6.53
CA GLY A 70 -14.97 7.38 7.92
C GLY A 70 -14.67 5.90 8.20
N SER A 71 -14.42 5.09 7.17
CA SER A 71 -14.12 3.67 7.36
C SER A 71 -12.71 3.41 7.85
N LEU A 72 -12.54 2.28 8.54
CA LEU A 72 -11.26 1.81 9.05
C LEU A 72 -11.12 0.31 8.85
N LYS A 73 -9.91 -0.13 8.49
CA LYS A 73 -9.52 -1.56 8.44
C LYS A 73 -8.18 -1.75 9.12
N LYS A 74 -8.01 -2.89 9.78
CA LYS A 74 -6.72 -3.32 10.33
C LYS A 74 -6.31 -4.66 9.75
N PHE A 75 -5.05 -4.78 9.36
CA PHE A 75 -4.46 -6.00 8.82
C PHE A 75 -3.28 -6.45 9.68
N SER A 76 -3.11 -7.77 9.83
CA SER A 76 -1.83 -8.35 10.23
C SER A 76 -0.96 -8.58 9.00
N LEU A 77 0.31 -8.21 9.13
CA LEU A 77 1.32 -8.36 8.10
C LEU A 77 2.40 -9.32 8.62
N VAL A 78 2.76 -10.29 7.79
CA VAL A 78 3.88 -11.21 8.05
C VAL A 78 4.76 -11.24 6.81
N TRP A 79 6.03 -10.88 6.97
CA TRP A 79 7.01 -11.00 5.90
C TRP A 79 7.75 -12.35 5.97
N PRO A 80 8.33 -12.82 4.86
CA PRO A 80 9.16 -14.04 4.83
C PRO A 80 10.37 -13.98 5.78
N THR A 81 10.82 -12.77 6.12
CA THR A 81 11.91 -12.53 7.09
C THR A 81 11.51 -12.85 8.53
N GLY A 82 10.24 -13.12 8.81
CA GLY A 82 9.69 -13.28 10.15
C GLY A 82 9.28 -11.95 10.81
N LEU A 83 9.48 -10.81 10.14
CA LEU A 83 8.94 -9.53 10.62
C LEU A 83 7.41 -9.59 10.66
N VAL A 84 6.83 -9.09 11.75
CA VAL A 84 5.37 -8.98 11.92
C VAL A 84 5.02 -7.51 12.19
N ALA A 85 3.96 -7.03 11.54
CA ALA A 85 3.42 -5.69 11.75
C ALA A 85 1.90 -5.69 11.76
N ASP A 86 1.33 -4.59 12.25
CA ASP A 86 -0.06 -4.25 11.96
C ASP A 86 -0.09 -3.10 10.95
N ALA A 87 -1.04 -3.17 10.02
CA ALA A 87 -1.39 -2.04 9.17
C ALA A 87 -2.78 -1.53 9.53
N THR A 88 -2.93 -0.23 9.75
CA THR A 88 -4.22 0.44 9.86
C THR A 88 -4.46 1.21 8.58
N VAL A 89 -5.66 1.10 8.01
CA VAL A 89 -6.10 1.82 6.82
C VAL A 89 -7.34 2.61 7.19
N VAL A 90 -7.33 3.90 6.89
CA VAL A 90 -8.44 4.83 7.13
C VAL A 90 -8.77 5.50 5.81
N VAL A 91 -10.06 5.67 5.52
CA VAL A 91 -10.50 6.44 4.35
C VAL A 91 -11.28 7.67 4.82
N ASP A 92 -10.90 8.84 4.33
CA ASP A 92 -11.58 10.11 4.58
C ASP A 92 -12.04 10.74 3.25
N ALA A 93 -12.99 11.67 3.33
CA ALA A 93 -13.41 12.48 2.19
C ALA A 93 -12.64 13.81 2.17
N ALA A 94 -12.30 14.26 0.97
CA ALA A 94 -11.71 15.57 0.71
C ALA A 94 -12.33 16.20 -0.55
N GLN A 95 -11.99 17.46 -0.79
CA GLN A 95 -12.25 18.15 -2.04
C GLN A 95 -10.98 18.76 -2.58
N GLU A 96 -10.72 18.58 -3.88
CA GLU A 96 -9.63 19.24 -4.59
C GLU A 96 -10.15 19.79 -5.90
N ASN A 97 -9.92 21.08 -6.16
CA ASN A 97 -10.37 21.75 -7.39
C ASN A 97 -11.87 21.55 -7.69
N GLY A 98 -12.72 21.50 -6.63
CA GLY A 98 -14.17 21.28 -6.75
C GLY A 98 -14.58 19.83 -7.04
N ARG A 99 -13.64 18.89 -7.14
CA ARG A 99 -13.91 17.46 -7.32
C ARG A 99 -13.86 16.74 -5.98
N LYS A 100 -14.77 15.78 -5.78
CA LYS A 100 -14.73 14.85 -4.64
C LYS A 100 -13.51 13.93 -4.76
N VAL A 101 -12.71 13.90 -3.71
CA VAL A 101 -11.51 13.06 -3.59
C VAL A 101 -11.66 12.19 -2.34
N PHE A 102 -11.18 10.95 -2.42
CA PHE A 102 -11.08 10.04 -1.28
C PHE A 102 -9.63 9.93 -0.86
N VAL A 103 -9.34 10.09 0.42
CA VAL A 103 -7.99 10.03 0.96
C VAL A 103 -7.86 8.76 1.79
N GLU A 104 -7.09 7.79 1.31
CA GLU A 104 -6.71 6.62 2.10
C GLU A 104 -5.39 6.92 2.82
N THR A 105 -5.40 6.85 4.13
CA THR A 105 -4.18 6.85 4.94
C THR A 105 -3.94 5.44 5.46
N MET A 106 -2.80 4.87 5.11
CA MET A 106 -2.30 3.61 5.65
C MET A 106 -1.13 3.87 6.58
N GLN A 107 -1.13 3.23 7.73
CA GLN A 107 -0.02 3.25 8.70
C GLN A 107 0.38 1.83 9.04
N ILE A 108 1.64 1.48 8.83
CA ILE A 108 2.23 0.19 9.17
C ILE A 108 3.19 0.39 10.34
N VAL A 109 3.03 -0.42 11.37
CA VAL A 109 3.89 -0.38 12.57
C VAL A 109 4.22 -1.81 12.95
N ASP A 110 5.52 -2.13 13.02
CA ASP A 110 5.95 -3.44 13.48
C ASP A 110 5.57 -3.72 14.95
N LYS A 111 5.65 -4.98 15.36
CA LYS A 111 5.36 -5.39 16.75
C LYS A 111 6.37 -4.85 17.78
N ALA A 112 7.51 -4.31 17.34
CA ALA A 112 8.43 -3.58 18.20
C ALA A 112 8.05 -2.09 18.35
N GLY A 113 6.86 -1.70 17.88
CA GLY A 113 6.31 -0.35 18.00
C GLY A 113 6.73 0.61 16.89
N GLY A 114 7.39 0.14 15.83
CA GLY A 114 7.96 0.97 14.76
C GLY A 114 9.49 1.12 14.82
N VAL A 115 10.17 0.23 15.54
CA VAL A 115 11.64 0.24 15.64
C VAL A 115 12.29 -0.17 14.33
N ASN A 116 11.86 -1.30 13.77
CA ASN A 116 12.41 -1.87 12.54
C ASN A 116 11.61 -1.41 11.31
N LYS A 117 10.30 -1.23 11.46
CA LYS A 117 9.43 -0.71 10.40
C LYS A 117 8.31 0.18 10.92
N ALA A 118 8.33 1.45 10.50
CA ALA A 118 7.20 2.36 10.55
C ALA A 118 7.00 2.97 9.17
N GLU A 119 5.80 2.87 8.60
CA GLU A 119 5.48 3.43 7.29
C GLU A 119 4.13 4.12 7.35
N LYS A 120 4.01 5.26 6.67
CA LYS A 120 2.76 5.95 6.45
C LYS A 120 2.61 6.24 4.96
N THR A 121 1.55 5.74 4.37
CA THR A 121 1.19 6.02 2.99
C THR A 121 -0.10 6.82 2.95
N VAL A 122 -0.13 7.91 2.19
CA VAL A 122 -1.34 8.66 1.87
C VAL A 122 -1.59 8.52 0.38
N ARG A 123 -2.74 7.96 0.00
CA ARG A 123 -3.19 7.85 -1.39
C ARG A 123 -4.45 8.65 -1.59
N LYS A 124 -4.53 9.35 -2.72
CA LYS A 124 -5.72 10.07 -3.12
C LYS A 124 -6.37 9.41 -4.32
N TYR A 125 -7.67 9.26 -4.24
CA TYR A 125 -8.47 8.61 -5.25
C TYR A 125 -9.59 9.48 -5.77
N VAL A 126 -9.93 9.24 -7.02
CA VAL A 126 -11.13 9.77 -7.66
C VAL A 126 -11.86 8.66 -8.38
N CYS A 127 -13.18 8.72 -8.38
CA CYS A 127 -13.99 7.83 -9.21
C CYS A 127 -14.16 8.42 -10.61
N ASP A 128 -14.11 7.56 -11.61
CA ASP A 128 -14.50 7.81 -12.99
C ASP A 128 -15.44 6.68 -13.43
N ALA A 129 -16.75 6.95 -13.33
CA ALA A 129 -17.80 5.92 -13.28
C ALA A 129 -17.46 4.87 -12.19
N GLU A 130 -17.34 3.60 -12.57
CA GLU A 130 -17.01 2.49 -11.65
C GLU A 130 -15.50 2.27 -11.47
N ARG A 131 -14.66 3.03 -12.19
CA ARG A 131 -13.20 2.91 -12.11
C ARG A 131 -12.68 3.78 -10.97
N VAL A 132 -11.74 3.24 -10.21
CA VAL A 132 -11.04 3.97 -9.15
C VAL A 132 -9.65 4.35 -9.64
N GLN A 133 -9.39 5.66 -9.70
CA GLN A 133 -8.13 6.21 -10.16
C GLN A 133 -7.32 6.74 -8.98
N ILE A 134 -6.01 6.52 -8.98
CA ILE A 134 -5.04 7.13 -8.07
C ILE A 134 -4.55 8.43 -8.72
N ILE A 135 -4.61 9.53 -7.98
CA ILE A 135 -4.15 10.84 -8.48
C ILE A 135 -2.88 11.31 -7.77
N ASP A 136 -2.59 10.79 -6.58
CA ASP A 136 -1.44 11.16 -5.76
C ASP A 136 -1.12 10.03 -4.77
N GLU A 137 0.16 9.75 -4.54
CA GLU A 137 0.62 8.82 -3.51
C GLU A 137 1.88 9.37 -2.83
N ILE A 138 1.83 9.50 -1.51
CA ILE A 138 2.97 9.93 -0.69
C ILE A 138 3.26 8.82 0.29
N THR A 139 4.51 8.35 0.33
CA THR A 139 4.96 7.36 1.31
C THR A 139 6.09 7.92 2.16
N GLU A 140 5.88 7.93 3.47
CA GLU A 140 6.86 8.21 4.49
C GLU A 140 7.27 6.88 5.12
N ASN A 141 8.56 6.57 5.09
CA ASN A 141 9.12 5.34 5.61
C ASN A 141 10.17 5.65 6.66
N ARG A 142 10.18 4.85 7.73
CA ARG A 142 11.29 4.77 8.67
C ARG A 142 11.73 3.32 8.80
N ILE A 143 12.98 3.07 8.45
CA ILE A 143 13.63 1.75 8.56
C ILE A 143 14.93 1.95 9.32
N ASP A 144 15.13 1.20 10.40
CA ASP A 144 16.32 1.27 11.27
C ASP A 144 16.68 2.71 11.69
N GLY A 145 15.66 3.49 12.05
CA GLY A 145 15.81 4.89 12.50
C GLY A 145 16.11 5.91 11.39
N LYS A 146 16.23 5.49 10.12
CA LYS A 146 16.40 6.41 8.98
C LYS A 146 15.05 6.72 8.35
N GLU A 147 14.72 8.01 8.29
CA GLU A 147 13.54 8.51 7.60
C GLU A 147 13.81 8.66 6.11
N ASN A 148 12.85 8.25 5.30
CA ASN A 148 12.84 8.42 3.86
C ASN A 148 11.42 8.77 3.42
N THR A 149 11.26 9.83 2.65
CA THR A 149 9.98 10.19 2.04
C THR A 149 10.08 10.01 0.54
N VAL A 150 9.10 9.35 -0.05
CA VAL A 150 8.97 9.21 -1.50
C VAL A 150 7.60 9.69 -1.90
N GLU A 151 7.56 10.76 -2.70
CA GLU A 151 6.34 11.28 -3.31
C GLU A 151 6.25 10.72 -4.74
N PHE A 152 5.12 10.10 -5.05
CA PHE A 152 4.76 9.57 -6.37
C PHE A 152 3.65 10.42 -6.96
N LYS A 153 3.94 11.07 -8.09
CA LYS A 153 2.91 11.67 -8.94
C LYS A 153 2.75 10.88 -10.22
N PHE A 154 1.53 10.70 -10.66
CA PHE A 154 1.25 9.95 -11.88
C PHE A 154 1.08 10.94 -13.03
N ARG A 155 1.85 10.77 -14.12
CA ARG A 155 1.71 11.62 -15.31
C ARG A 155 0.47 11.23 -16.13
N ASP A 156 0.04 9.98 -15.99
CA ASP A 156 -1.18 9.43 -16.59
C ASP A 156 -2.12 8.88 -15.51
N VAL A 157 -3.35 8.55 -15.92
CA VAL A 157 -4.37 7.96 -15.04
C VAL A 157 -3.86 6.66 -14.43
N ALA A 158 -3.60 6.66 -13.13
CA ALA A 158 -3.27 5.44 -12.41
C ALA A 158 -4.53 4.69 -11.97
N ILE A 159 -4.67 3.40 -12.29
CA ILE A 159 -5.89 2.64 -11.99
C ILE A 159 -5.66 1.74 -10.78
N ALA A 160 -6.41 1.99 -9.70
CA ALA A 160 -6.42 1.14 -8.51
C ALA A 160 -7.34 -0.07 -8.68
N MET A 161 -8.52 0.15 -9.27
CA MET A 161 -9.52 -0.89 -9.52
C MET A 161 -10.30 -0.58 -10.81
N LEU A 162 -10.46 -1.61 -11.65
CA LEU A 162 -11.28 -1.55 -12.87
C LEU A 162 -12.76 -1.80 -12.59
N ASP A 163 -13.56 -1.85 -13.67
CA ASP A 163 -14.97 -2.19 -13.58
C ASP A 163 -15.18 -3.50 -12.78
N PRO A 164 -16.19 -3.54 -11.91
CA PRO A 164 -16.49 -4.69 -11.07
C PRO A 164 -16.95 -5.93 -11.85
N THR A 165 -17.38 -5.77 -13.10
CA THR A 165 -17.84 -6.89 -13.94
C THR A 165 -16.67 -7.81 -14.30
N SER A 166 -15.50 -7.24 -14.56
CA SER A 166 -14.26 -7.97 -14.82
C SER A 166 -13.82 -8.85 -13.65
N LEU A 167 -14.11 -8.46 -12.40
CA LEU A 167 -13.75 -9.24 -11.21
C LEU A 167 -14.60 -10.50 -11.04
N LYS A 168 -15.87 -10.47 -11.48
CA LYS A 168 -16.80 -11.61 -11.33
C LYS A 168 -16.52 -12.75 -12.30
N ARG A 169 -15.94 -12.45 -13.46
CA ARG A 169 -15.71 -13.45 -14.52
C ARG A 169 -14.30 -14.01 -14.41
N LYS A 170 -14.20 -15.29 -14.04
CA LYS A 170 -12.94 -16.04 -14.07
C LYS A 170 -12.29 -15.98 -15.46
N GLY A 171 -10.99 -15.74 -15.49
CA GLY A 171 -10.19 -15.60 -16.71
C GLY A 171 -10.23 -14.21 -17.34
N SER A 172 -10.98 -13.25 -16.78
CA SER A 172 -10.89 -11.86 -17.23
C SER A 172 -9.50 -11.31 -16.93
N THR A 173 -8.87 -10.73 -17.94
CA THR A 173 -7.55 -10.11 -17.82
C THR A 173 -7.62 -8.64 -18.19
N TRP A 174 -6.77 -7.85 -17.55
CA TRP A 174 -6.60 -6.45 -17.91
C TRP A 174 -5.18 -5.99 -17.61
N THR A 175 -4.74 -4.99 -18.34
CA THR A 175 -3.42 -4.39 -18.17
C THR A 175 -3.59 -2.89 -18.14
N TYR A 176 -2.81 -2.23 -17.30
CA TYR A 176 -2.74 -0.80 -17.24
C TYR A 176 -1.27 -0.38 -17.18
N SER A 177 -0.97 0.73 -17.86
CA SER A 177 0.35 1.32 -17.91
C SER A 177 0.30 2.78 -17.52
N PHE A 178 1.34 3.26 -16.83
CA PHE A 178 1.45 4.65 -16.41
C PHE A 178 2.89 5.11 -16.29
N TYR A 179 3.10 6.40 -16.52
CA TYR A 179 4.33 7.06 -16.10
C TYR A 179 4.19 7.64 -14.69
N GLN A 180 5.28 7.55 -13.94
CA GLN A 180 5.40 8.06 -12.58
C GLN A 180 6.52 9.08 -12.49
N LEU A 181 6.33 10.07 -11.63
CA LEU A 181 7.33 11.05 -11.24
C LEU A 181 7.66 10.80 -9.77
N PHE A 182 8.92 10.48 -9.52
CA PHE A 182 9.46 10.30 -8.19
C PHE A 182 10.03 11.62 -7.69
N LYS A 183 9.75 11.94 -6.43
CA LYS A 183 10.42 13.03 -5.74
C LYS A 183 10.87 12.56 -4.37
N SER A 184 12.19 12.56 -4.20
CA SER A 184 12.87 12.25 -2.94
C SER A 184 13.46 13.53 -2.34
N PRO A 185 13.48 13.69 -1.02
CA PRO A 185 14.12 14.84 -0.37
C PRO A 185 15.56 15.04 -0.83
N GLY A 186 15.89 16.27 -1.20
CA GLY A 186 17.25 16.65 -1.65
C GLY A 186 17.63 16.16 -3.05
N GLN A 187 16.72 15.54 -3.80
CA GLN A 187 16.95 15.12 -5.19
C GLN A 187 16.01 15.84 -6.16
N LEU A 188 16.48 16.04 -7.39
CA LEU A 188 15.60 16.50 -8.47
C LEU A 188 14.56 15.41 -8.77
N PRO A 189 13.33 15.80 -9.15
CA PRO A 189 12.33 14.84 -9.56
C PRO A 189 12.83 13.94 -10.70
N ALA A 190 12.61 12.64 -10.58
CA ALA A 190 13.01 11.66 -11.58
C ALA A 190 11.75 11.09 -12.26
N ALA A 191 11.73 11.07 -13.59
CA ALA A 191 10.68 10.43 -14.37
C ALA A 191 11.32 9.35 -15.24
N PRO A 192 11.07 8.05 -14.97
CA PRO A 192 11.54 6.98 -15.85
C PRO A 192 10.96 7.16 -17.26
N GLU A 193 11.75 6.77 -18.26
CA GLU A 193 11.33 6.79 -19.67
C GLU A 193 10.37 5.64 -20.02
N GLU A 194 10.41 4.55 -19.25
CA GLU A 194 9.54 3.39 -19.43
C GLU A 194 8.34 3.46 -18.47
N PRO A 195 7.12 3.12 -18.94
CA PRO A 195 5.95 3.09 -18.08
C PRO A 195 6.00 1.87 -17.16
N VAL A 196 5.39 2.00 -15.99
CA VAL A 196 5.07 0.85 -15.16
C VAL A 196 3.88 0.14 -15.78
N ILE A 197 4.02 -1.17 -16.02
CA ILE A 197 2.95 -2.02 -16.54
C ILE A 197 2.49 -2.97 -15.44
N ILE A 198 1.20 -2.92 -15.12
CA ILE A 198 0.55 -3.87 -14.22
C ILE A 198 -0.43 -4.69 -15.03
N SER A 199 -0.31 -6.01 -14.97
CA SER A 199 -1.33 -6.92 -15.49
C SER A 199 -2.10 -7.58 -14.36
N PHE A 200 -3.35 -7.90 -14.63
CA PHE A 200 -4.27 -8.48 -13.69
C PHE A 200 -5.05 -9.62 -14.33
N GLU A 201 -5.47 -10.57 -13.51
CA GLU A 201 -6.28 -11.71 -13.91
C GLU A 201 -7.24 -12.08 -12.78
N SER A 202 -8.55 -12.11 -13.06
CA SER A 202 -9.52 -12.66 -12.13
C SER A 202 -9.46 -14.19 -12.16
N LEU A 203 -9.23 -14.81 -11.01
CA LEU A 203 -9.26 -16.26 -10.83
C LEU A 203 -10.64 -16.78 -10.42
N GLY A 204 -11.63 -15.89 -10.31
CA GLY A 204 -12.98 -16.19 -9.83
C GLY A 204 -13.13 -16.02 -8.33
N GLU A 205 -14.31 -16.40 -7.82
CA GLU A 205 -14.65 -16.31 -6.41
C GLU A 205 -14.24 -17.58 -5.66
N GLU A 206 -13.66 -17.41 -4.46
CA GLU A 206 -13.40 -18.51 -3.51
C GLU A 206 -13.73 -18.08 -2.09
N GLU A 207 -14.01 -19.06 -1.21
CA GLU A 207 -14.12 -18.78 0.22
C GLU A 207 -12.74 -18.53 0.82
N VAL A 208 -12.59 -17.43 1.54
CA VAL A 208 -11.36 -17.06 2.26
C VAL A 208 -11.67 -16.90 3.74
N THR A 209 -10.81 -17.47 4.59
CA THR A 209 -10.86 -17.29 6.04
C THR A 209 -9.70 -16.40 6.45
N VAL A 210 -10.00 -15.35 7.21
CA VAL A 210 -9.05 -14.41 7.81
C VAL A 210 -9.46 -14.17 9.27
N PRO A 211 -8.62 -13.55 10.12
CA PRO A 211 -8.99 -13.31 11.51
C PRO A 211 -10.30 -12.52 11.70
N ALA A 212 -10.67 -11.65 10.76
CA ALA A 212 -11.93 -10.92 10.77
C ALA A 212 -13.18 -11.75 10.42
N GLY A 213 -13.03 -12.99 9.93
CA GLY A 213 -14.15 -13.86 9.55
C GLY A 213 -13.92 -14.67 8.28
N LYS A 214 -15.00 -15.32 7.82
CA LYS A 214 -15.05 -16.09 6.57
C LYS A 214 -15.85 -15.30 5.54
N PHE A 215 -15.32 -15.16 4.33
CA PHE A 215 -15.92 -14.37 3.26
C PHE A 215 -15.87 -15.09 1.93
N LYS A 216 -16.84 -14.81 1.05
CA LYS A 216 -16.74 -15.13 -0.38
C LYS A 216 -16.00 -13.98 -1.08
N ALA A 217 -14.80 -14.24 -1.59
CA ALA A 217 -13.92 -13.20 -2.14
C ALA A 217 -13.57 -13.48 -3.61
N ALA A 218 -13.55 -12.43 -4.42
CA ALA A 218 -12.95 -12.47 -5.75
C ALA A 218 -11.43 -12.49 -5.62
N LYS A 219 -10.80 -13.54 -6.15
CA LYS A 219 -9.34 -13.69 -6.18
C LYS A 219 -8.78 -13.08 -7.45
N VAL A 220 -7.82 -12.19 -7.30
CA VAL A 220 -7.17 -11.49 -8.40
C VAL A 220 -5.67 -11.72 -8.32
N VAL A 221 -5.07 -12.10 -9.43
CA VAL A 221 -3.61 -12.08 -9.57
C VAL A 221 -3.21 -10.76 -10.17
N ARG A 222 -2.35 -10.02 -9.49
CA ARG A 222 -1.69 -8.81 -9.96
C ARG A 222 -0.22 -9.10 -10.26
N ARG A 223 0.28 -8.71 -11.42
CA ARG A 223 1.67 -8.91 -11.85
C ARG A 223 2.32 -7.59 -12.25
N VAL A 224 3.55 -7.39 -11.79
CA VAL A 224 4.38 -6.21 -12.07
C VAL A 224 5.79 -6.71 -12.36
N GLY A 225 6.19 -6.68 -13.63
CA GLY A 225 7.40 -7.38 -14.08
C GLY A 225 7.33 -8.88 -13.72
N GLN A 226 8.29 -9.36 -12.95
CA GLN A 226 8.33 -10.76 -12.46
C GLN A 226 7.59 -10.96 -11.13
N ASN A 227 7.17 -9.88 -10.47
CA ASN A 227 6.51 -9.98 -9.17
C ASN A 227 5.03 -10.31 -9.36
N GLN A 228 4.51 -11.19 -8.50
CA GLN A 228 3.13 -11.61 -8.50
C GLN A 228 2.53 -11.48 -7.10
N VAL A 229 1.30 -10.97 -7.03
CA VAL A 229 0.52 -10.81 -5.80
C VAL A 229 -0.89 -11.34 -6.02
N PHE A 230 -1.38 -12.15 -5.09
CA PHE A 230 -2.76 -12.62 -5.00
C PHE A 230 -3.53 -11.71 -4.05
N ASP A 231 -4.51 -11.00 -4.57
CA ASP A 231 -5.40 -10.13 -3.80
C ASP A 231 -6.79 -10.74 -3.73
N TYR A 232 -7.42 -10.62 -2.57
CA TYR A 232 -8.74 -11.15 -2.27
C TYR A 232 -9.68 -10.00 -1.94
N PHE A 233 -10.67 -9.76 -2.78
CA PHE A 233 -11.61 -8.66 -2.64
C PHE A 233 -13.02 -9.16 -2.33
N VAL A 234 -13.65 -8.56 -1.33
CA VAL A 234 -15.04 -8.83 -0.94
C VAL A 234 -15.89 -7.60 -1.31
N PRO A 235 -17.02 -7.74 -2.02
CA PRO A 235 -17.93 -6.63 -2.28
C PRO A 235 -18.32 -5.89 -0.99
N GLY A 236 -18.39 -4.56 -1.02
CA GLY A 236 -18.73 -3.71 0.13
C GLY A 236 -17.64 -3.60 1.21
N LEU A 237 -16.67 -4.52 1.22
CA LEU A 237 -15.56 -4.54 2.18
C LEU A 237 -14.21 -4.24 1.52
N GLY A 238 -13.97 -4.60 0.26
CA GLY A 238 -12.69 -4.45 -0.44
C GLY A 238 -11.66 -5.52 -0.10
N LEU A 239 -10.37 -5.16 -0.08
CA LEU A 239 -9.26 -6.10 0.20
C LEU A 239 -9.40 -6.72 1.60
N VAL A 240 -9.41 -8.06 1.66
CA VAL A 240 -9.45 -8.83 2.92
C VAL A 240 -8.20 -9.68 3.15
N LYS A 241 -7.55 -10.11 2.07
CA LYS A 241 -6.30 -10.87 2.11
C LYS A 241 -5.42 -10.50 0.94
N ARG A 242 -4.12 -10.45 1.16
CA ARG A 242 -3.10 -10.32 0.11
C ARG A 242 -1.95 -11.28 0.39
N GLN A 243 -1.48 -11.97 -0.64
CA GLN A 243 -0.35 -12.88 -0.55
C GLN A 243 0.57 -12.65 -1.74
N SER A 244 1.81 -12.28 -1.49
CA SER A 244 2.80 -12.15 -2.55
C SER A 244 3.54 -13.47 -2.80
N ALA A 245 4.10 -13.62 -4.00
CA ALA A 245 4.82 -14.83 -4.39
C ALA A 245 6.05 -15.09 -3.50
N GLU A 246 6.70 -14.04 -2.98
CA GLU A 246 7.81 -14.18 -2.05
C GLU A 246 7.39 -14.58 -0.63
N GLY A 247 6.09 -14.55 -0.32
CA GLY A 247 5.52 -15.05 0.94
C GLY A 247 5.07 -13.97 1.93
N THR A 248 5.03 -12.69 1.53
CA THR A 248 4.42 -11.64 2.36
C THR A 248 2.91 -11.85 2.43
N LEU A 249 2.37 -11.94 3.65
CA LEU A 249 0.95 -12.21 3.91
C LEU A 249 0.30 -11.03 4.64
N TRP A 250 -0.88 -10.66 4.16
CA TRP A 250 -1.76 -9.65 4.70
C TRP A 250 -3.11 -10.27 4.98
N GLU A 251 -3.62 -10.13 6.21
CA GLU A 251 -4.94 -10.65 6.57
C GLU A 251 -5.72 -9.64 7.39
N LEU A 252 -6.97 -9.40 7.00
CA LEU A 252 -7.87 -8.50 7.71
C LEU A 252 -8.18 -9.05 9.10
N LYS A 253 -8.00 -8.21 10.12
CA LYS A 253 -8.29 -8.51 11.53
C LYS A 253 -9.56 -7.83 12.01
N GLU A 254 -9.72 -6.57 11.68
CA GLU A 254 -10.80 -5.71 12.15
C GLU A 254 -11.20 -4.76 11.04
N TYR A 255 -12.49 -4.41 10.99
CA TYR A 255 -13.01 -3.40 10.09
C TYR A 255 -14.19 -2.67 10.73
N SER A 256 -14.45 -1.45 10.29
CA SER A 256 -15.60 -0.64 10.71
C SER A 256 -15.96 0.37 9.62
N GLY A 257 -17.23 0.77 9.56
CA GLY A 257 -17.72 1.73 8.56
C GLY A 257 -17.81 1.18 7.14
N VAL A 258 -17.71 -0.14 6.97
CA VAL A 258 -17.87 -0.87 5.72
C VAL A 258 -18.68 -2.12 6.00
N THR A 259 -19.50 -2.53 5.04
CA THR A 259 -20.40 -3.67 5.18
C THR A 259 -20.18 -4.61 4.00
N PRO A 260 -19.82 -5.87 4.22
CA PRO A 260 -19.78 -6.87 3.16
C PRO A 260 -21.13 -6.93 2.45
N ALA A 261 -21.14 -6.82 1.12
CA ALA A 261 -22.32 -7.10 0.33
C ALA A 261 -22.39 -8.61 0.05
N GLU A 262 -23.57 -9.20 0.27
CA GLU A 262 -23.87 -10.62 0.04
C GLU A 262 -23.87 -11.00 -1.44
#